data_AF-A0A2N2TJR5-F1
#
_entry.id   AF-A0A2N2TJR5-F1
#
_cell.length_a   1.000
_cell.length_b   1.000
_cell.length_c   1.000
_cell.angle_alpha   90.00
_cell.angle_beta   90.00
_cell.angle_gamma   90.00
#
_symmetry.space_group_name_H-M   'P 1'
#
loop_
_entity.id
_entity.type
_entity.pdbx_description
1 polymer ?
#
loop_
_entity_poly.entity_id
_entity_poly.type
_entity_poly.pdbx_seq_one_letter_code
_entity_poly.pdbx_strand_id
1 'polypeptide(L)'
;MSQLKYKDVEAKFEIGLAEAEAKVLSIEHVAPQLPQRPEITSKLESLRRIADVSPRAAIMEAWVLVEDAAGKSGFVQGATVPRVNPHLFVEELVRLGKLPKGSDSLLDQMRRLRNQAAHLPDFSLNQDEADRYLQLAARMSELILNVEG
;
A
#
# COMPACT_ATOMS: atom_id res chain seq x y z
N MET A 1 17.88 -1.09 23.66
CA MET A 1 17.91 0.09 22.75
C MET A 1 17.42 1.32 23.50
N SER A 2 17.83 2.54 23.13
CA SER A 2 17.45 3.76 23.86
C SER A 2 16.08 4.29 23.40
N GLN A 3 15.29 4.87 24.31
CA GLN A 3 14.00 5.53 24.03
C GLN A 3 14.07 6.54 22.87
N LEU A 4 15.22 7.20 22.71
CA LEU A 4 15.44 8.19 21.66
C LEU A 4 15.38 7.56 20.26
N LYS A 5 15.93 6.34 20.10
CA LYS A 5 15.89 5.60 18.83
C LYS A 5 14.48 5.17 18.44
N TYR A 6 13.59 4.94 19.41
CA TYR A 6 12.19 4.56 19.13
C TYR A 6 11.38 5.76 18.64
N LYS A 7 11.52 6.92 19.27
CA LYS A 7 10.88 8.16 18.82
C LYS A 7 11.33 8.56 17.41
N ASP A 8 12.60 8.34 17.08
CA ASP A 8 13.11 8.60 15.72
C ASP A 8 12.46 7.69 14.67
N VAL A 9 12.14 6.44 15.04
CA VAL A 9 11.45 5.49 14.16
C VAL A 9 9.99 5.88 13.97
N GLU A 10 9.28 6.20 15.05
CA GLU A 10 7.88 6.64 15.00
C GLU A 10 7.74 7.90 14.13
N ALA A 11 8.61 8.90 14.35
CA ALA A 11 8.62 10.11 13.52
C ALA A 11 8.89 9.81 12.03
N LYS A 12 9.79 8.86 11.73
CA LYS A 12 10.04 8.44 10.34
C LYS A 12 8.86 7.71 9.72
N PHE A 13 8.11 6.94 10.51
CA PHE A 13 6.90 6.27 10.02
C PHE A 13 5.86 7.31 9.62
N GLU A 14 5.62 8.28 10.51
CA GLU A 14 4.66 9.36 10.31
C GLU A 14 5.01 10.22 9.09
N ILE A 15 6.29 10.62 8.96
CA ILE A 15 6.78 11.33 7.77
C ILE A 15 6.56 10.47 6.52
N GLY A 16 6.86 9.18 6.60
CA GLY A 16 6.71 8.26 5.48
C GLY A 16 5.25 8.11 5.01
N LEU A 17 4.29 8.10 5.95
CA LEU A 17 2.85 8.13 5.67
C LEU A 17 2.46 9.42 4.95
N ALA A 18 2.85 10.58 5.49
CA ALA A 18 2.55 11.88 4.89
C ALA A 18 3.11 12.00 3.47
N GLU A 19 4.32 11.50 3.22
CA GLU A 19 4.91 11.44 1.88
C GLU A 19 4.12 10.53 0.93
N ALA A 20 3.65 9.37 1.40
CA ALA A 20 2.84 8.46 0.60
C ALA A 20 1.47 9.05 0.26
N GLU A 21 0.83 9.73 1.21
CA GLU A 21 -0.43 10.45 1.01
C GLU A 21 -0.28 11.57 -0.02
N ALA A 22 0.77 12.38 0.10
CA ALA A 22 1.06 13.43 -0.88
C ALA A 22 1.28 12.86 -2.30
N LYS A 23 1.91 11.69 -2.42
CA LYS A 23 2.08 10.98 -3.70
C LYS A 23 0.73 10.52 -4.26
N VAL A 24 -0.12 9.92 -3.45
CA VAL A 24 -1.48 9.51 -3.87
C VAL A 24 -2.27 10.71 -4.36
N LEU A 25 -2.29 11.81 -3.62
CA LEU A 25 -3.00 13.04 -4.02
C LEU A 25 -2.48 13.59 -5.36
N SER A 26 -1.16 13.53 -5.58
CA SER A 26 -0.55 13.96 -6.83
C SER A 26 -0.98 13.07 -8.01
N ILE A 27 -1.09 11.76 -7.79
CA ILE A 27 -1.56 10.77 -8.77
C ILE A 27 -3.06 10.96 -9.06
N GLU A 28 -3.89 11.16 -8.03
CA GLU A 28 -5.33 11.39 -8.16
C GLU A 28 -5.65 12.73 -8.84
N HIS A 29 -4.75 13.71 -8.81
CA HIS A 29 -4.95 14.96 -9.54
C HIS A 29 -4.85 14.80 -11.07
N VAL A 30 -4.12 13.77 -11.53
CA VAL A 30 -3.87 13.51 -12.96
C VAL A 30 -4.66 12.32 -13.50
N ALA A 31 -5.31 11.54 -12.64
CA ALA A 31 -6.17 10.43 -13.01
C ALA A 31 -7.62 10.70 -12.59
N PRO A 32 -8.64 10.21 -13.32
CA PRO A 32 -10.03 10.31 -12.88
C PRO A 32 -10.20 9.65 -11.50
N GLN A 33 -11.09 10.18 -10.66
CA GLN A 33 -11.49 9.47 -9.43
C GLN A 33 -12.09 8.12 -9.83
N LEU A 34 -11.35 7.06 -9.51
CA LEU A 34 -11.72 5.71 -9.89
C LEU A 34 -12.87 5.21 -9.01
N PRO A 35 -13.83 4.46 -9.57
CA PRO A 35 -14.90 3.89 -8.77
C PRO A 35 -14.33 2.91 -7.75
N GLN A 36 -14.73 3.08 -6.49
CA GLN A 36 -14.35 2.17 -5.42
C GLN A 36 -15.03 0.82 -5.63
N ARG A 37 -14.25 -0.26 -5.58
CA ARG A 37 -14.78 -1.61 -5.75
C ARG A 37 -15.39 -2.10 -4.42
N PRO A 38 -16.60 -2.68 -4.42
CA PRO A 38 -17.22 -3.19 -3.19
C PRO A 38 -16.34 -4.20 -2.45
N GLU A 39 -15.59 -5.03 -3.17
CA GLU A 39 -14.69 -6.02 -2.57
C GLU A 39 -13.54 -5.36 -1.79
N ILE A 40 -12.97 -4.29 -2.33
CA ILE A 40 -11.89 -3.51 -1.67
C ILE A 40 -12.45 -2.81 -0.44
N THR A 41 -13.64 -2.21 -0.55
CA THR A 41 -14.32 -1.54 0.56
C THR A 41 -14.60 -2.51 1.72
N SER A 42 -15.15 -3.69 1.43
CA SER A 42 -15.42 -4.72 2.43
C SER A 42 -14.15 -5.25 3.10
N LYS A 43 -13.06 -5.44 2.34
CA LYS A 43 -11.77 -5.84 2.91
C LYS A 43 -11.19 -4.72 3.78
N LEU A 44 -11.30 -3.45 3.37
CA LEU A 44 -10.84 -2.30 4.15
C LEU A 44 -11.54 -2.22 5.51
N GLU A 45 -12.86 -2.41 5.55
CA GLU A 45 -13.62 -2.48 6.82
C GLU A 45 -13.17 -3.65 7.71
N SER A 46 -12.86 -4.79 7.10
CA SER A 46 -12.34 -5.95 7.82
C SER A 46 -10.95 -5.68 8.41
N LEU A 47 -10.09 -4.97 7.66
CA LEU A 47 -8.77 -4.56 8.10
C LEU A 47 -8.82 -3.52 9.23
N ARG A 48 -9.79 -2.62 9.21
CA ARG A 48 -10.02 -1.67 10.32
C ARG A 48 -10.32 -2.39 11.64
N ARG A 49 -11.17 -3.41 11.61
CA ARG A 49 -11.42 -4.26 12.79
C ARG A 49 -10.16 -5.00 13.28
N ILE A 50 -9.25 -5.34 12.36
CA ILE A 50 -7.94 -5.90 12.74
C ILE A 50 -7.07 -4.81 13.37
N ALA A 51 -7.09 -3.58 12.84
CA ALA A 51 -6.32 -2.46 13.35
C ALA A 51 -6.70 -2.08 14.78
N ASP A 52 -7.96 -2.28 15.17
CA ASP A 52 -8.45 -2.08 16.55
C ASP A 52 -7.73 -2.99 17.56
N VAL A 53 -7.30 -4.18 17.11
CA VAL A 53 -6.62 -5.20 17.95
C VAL A 53 -5.10 -5.18 17.73
N SER A 54 -4.68 -5.01 16.48
CA SER A 54 -3.27 -5.03 16.05
C SER A 54 -3.10 -4.17 14.78
N PRO A 55 -2.74 -2.89 14.94
CA PRO A 55 -2.42 -1.98 13.83
C PRO A 55 -1.39 -2.57 12.86
N ARG A 56 -0.38 -3.25 13.42
CA ARG A 56 0.67 -3.91 12.66
C ARG A 56 0.16 -5.08 11.82
N ALA A 57 -0.70 -5.94 12.38
CA ALA A 57 -1.28 -7.03 11.60
C ALA A 57 -2.13 -6.49 10.46
N ALA A 58 -2.88 -5.41 10.68
CA ALA A 58 -3.67 -4.74 9.66
C ALA A 58 -2.79 -4.20 8.51
N ILE A 59 -1.67 -3.53 8.81
CA ILE A 59 -0.69 -3.06 7.81
C ILE A 59 -0.11 -4.23 7.00
N MET A 60 0.24 -5.32 7.67
CA MET A 60 0.80 -6.50 7.00
C MET A 60 -0.20 -7.17 6.06
N GLU A 61 -1.46 -7.30 6.48
CA GLU A 61 -2.55 -7.88 5.69
C GLU A 61 -3.01 -6.95 4.57
N ALA A 62 -2.96 -5.63 4.76
CA ALA A 62 -3.25 -4.65 3.69
C ALA A 62 -2.33 -4.78 2.48
N TRP A 63 -1.08 -5.21 2.67
CA TRP A 63 -0.17 -5.43 1.54
C TRP A 63 -0.70 -6.52 0.58
N VAL A 64 -1.41 -7.52 1.12
CA VAL A 64 -2.00 -8.60 0.32
C VAL A 64 -3.06 -8.08 -0.65
N LEU A 65 -3.75 -6.98 -0.32
CA LEU A 65 -4.67 -6.31 -1.27
C LEU A 65 -3.96 -5.83 -2.52
N VAL A 66 -2.73 -5.33 -2.39
CA VAL A 66 -1.93 -4.82 -3.50
C VAL A 66 -1.42 -5.97 -4.36
N GLU A 67 -0.99 -7.06 -3.71
CA GLU A 67 -0.56 -8.29 -4.39
C GLU A 67 -1.71 -8.96 -5.17
N ASP A 68 -2.89 -9.07 -4.55
CA ASP A 68 -4.09 -9.62 -5.18
C ASP A 68 -4.56 -8.75 -6.36
N ALA A 69 -4.54 -7.43 -6.21
CA ALA A 69 -4.84 -6.51 -7.30
C ALA A 69 -3.91 -6.72 -8.49
N ALA A 70 -2.59 -6.80 -8.24
CA ALA A 70 -1.59 -7.04 -9.27
C ALA A 70 -1.75 -8.41 -9.96
N GLY A 71 -2.12 -9.44 -9.20
CA GLY A 71 -2.44 -10.76 -9.75
C GLY A 71 -3.69 -10.75 -10.64
N LYS A 72 -4.73 -10.02 -10.24
CA LYS A 72 -5.99 -9.91 -10.98
C LYS A 72 -5.87 -9.10 -12.27
N SER A 73 -4.99 -8.10 -12.32
CA SER A 73 -4.74 -7.27 -13.51
C SER A 73 -3.87 -7.95 -14.59
N GLY A 74 -3.67 -9.28 -14.51
CA GLY A 74 -3.14 -10.07 -15.62
C GLY A 74 -1.61 -10.22 -15.71
N PHE A 75 -0.82 -9.70 -14.74
CA PHE A 75 0.63 -9.93 -14.74
C PHE A 75 0.99 -11.27 -14.10
N VAL A 76 0.85 -12.32 -14.89
CA VAL A 76 1.36 -13.64 -14.59
C VAL A 76 2.75 -13.72 -15.20
N GLN A 77 3.80 -13.53 -14.41
CA GLN A 77 5.17 -13.85 -14.82
C GLN A 77 5.28 -15.37 -15.05
N GLY A 78 4.95 -15.84 -16.26
CA GLY A 78 5.40 -17.09 -16.91
C GLY A 78 5.50 -18.41 -16.11
N ALA A 79 4.93 -18.52 -14.92
CA ALA A 79 5.17 -19.63 -14.00
C ALA A 79 3.85 -20.24 -13.52
N THR A 80 3.87 -21.57 -13.36
CA THR A 80 2.77 -22.42 -12.89
C THR A 80 2.25 -22.04 -11.49
N VAL A 81 3.01 -21.22 -10.76
CA VAL A 81 2.57 -20.47 -9.58
C VAL A 81 3.10 -19.03 -9.75
N PRO A 82 2.26 -18.05 -10.11
CA PRO A 82 2.73 -16.69 -10.30
C PRO A 82 3.19 -16.11 -8.96
N ARG A 83 4.51 -15.92 -8.82
CA ARG A 83 5.04 -14.96 -7.84
C ARG A 83 4.90 -13.59 -8.47
N VAL A 84 3.74 -12.98 -8.30
CA VAL A 84 3.51 -11.58 -8.69
C VAL A 84 4.51 -10.76 -7.90
N ASN A 85 5.42 -10.06 -8.58
CA ASN A 85 6.25 -9.04 -7.95
C ASN A 85 5.55 -7.70 -8.20
N PRO A 86 4.82 -7.13 -7.22
CA PRO A 86 4.05 -5.92 -7.45
C PRO A 86 4.92 -4.76 -7.93
N HIS A 87 6.20 -4.71 -7.52
CA HIS A 87 7.12 -3.66 -7.93
C HIS A 87 7.44 -3.72 -9.41
N LEU A 88 7.88 -4.89 -9.92
CA LEU A 88 8.17 -5.06 -11.34
C LEU A 88 6.92 -4.84 -12.19
N PHE A 89 5.75 -5.23 -11.67
CA PHE A 89 4.49 -5.03 -12.35
C PHE A 89 4.11 -3.55 -12.46
N VAL A 90 4.10 -2.82 -11.34
CA VAL A 90 3.76 -1.39 -11.33
C VAL A 90 4.78 -0.58 -12.14
N GLU A 91 6.07 -0.89 -12.05
CA GLU A 91 7.11 -0.26 -12.87
C GLU A 91 6.82 -0.43 -14.37
N GLU A 92 6.50 -1.66 -14.80
CA GLU A 92 6.14 -1.95 -16.18
C GLU A 92 4.87 -1.22 -16.62
N LEU A 93 3.83 -1.15 -15.77
CA LEU A 93 2.61 -0.42 -16.08
C LEU A 93 2.83 1.10 -16.20
N VAL A 94 3.67 1.68 -15.35
CA VAL A 94 4.07 3.10 -15.46
C VAL A 94 4.85 3.31 -16.76
N ARG A 95 5.76 2.39 -17.12
CA ARG A 95 6.52 2.44 -18.38
C ARG A 95 5.60 2.37 -19.61
N LEU A 96 4.55 1.56 -19.55
CA LEU A 96 3.53 1.44 -20.60
C LEU A 96 2.50 2.57 -20.59
N GLY A 97 2.57 3.50 -19.63
CA GLY A 97 1.62 4.62 -19.49
C GLY A 97 0.23 4.20 -19.01
N LYS A 98 0.08 2.97 -18.52
CA LYS A 98 -1.18 2.43 -17.99
C LYS A 98 -1.44 2.81 -16.54
N LEU A 99 -0.37 3.18 -15.81
CA LEU A 99 -0.47 3.82 -14.51
C LEU A 99 0.13 5.23 -14.58
N PRO A 100 -0.40 6.18 -13.79
CA PRO A 100 0.19 7.51 -13.66
C PRO A 100 1.64 7.45 -13.21
N LYS A 101 2.45 8.41 -13.67
CA LYS A 101 3.84 8.54 -13.19
C LYS A 101 3.86 8.72 -11.68
N GLY A 102 4.78 8.03 -11.02
CA GLY A 102 4.94 8.09 -9.57
C GLY A 102 4.21 6.98 -8.80
N SER A 103 3.35 6.16 -9.45
CA SER A 103 2.74 4.98 -8.83
C SER A 103 3.78 3.95 -8.35
N ASP A 104 4.88 3.80 -9.09
CA ASP A 104 6.05 3.00 -8.72
C ASP A 104 6.72 3.53 -7.45
N SER A 105 6.89 4.84 -7.35
CA SER A 105 7.49 5.50 -6.18
C SER A 105 6.59 5.41 -4.95
N LEU A 106 5.27 5.47 -5.14
CA LEU A 106 4.28 5.26 -4.08
C LEU A 106 4.34 3.83 -3.56
N LEU A 107 4.39 2.84 -4.47
CA LEU A 107 4.48 1.44 -4.09
C LEU A 107 5.76 1.14 -3.29
N ASP A 108 6.90 1.69 -3.70
CA ASP A 108 8.16 1.51 -2.95
C ASP A 108 8.08 2.15 -1.55
N GLN A 109 7.46 3.32 -1.42
CA GLN A 109 7.25 3.96 -0.13
C GLN A 109 6.36 3.10 0.80
N MET A 110 5.26 2.56 0.27
CA MET A 110 4.39 1.65 1.03
C MET A 110 5.13 0.38 1.47
N ARG A 111 5.97 -0.20 0.60
CA ARG A 111 6.81 -1.35 0.93
C ARG A 111 7.78 -1.04 2.07
N ARG A 112 8.39 0.15 2.09
CA ARG A 112 9.27 0.60 3.18
C ARG A 112 8.50 0.75 4.49
N LEU A 113 7.31 1.35 4.46
CA LEU A 113 6.43 1.47 5.63
C LEU A 113 6.04 0.09 6.18
N ARG A 114 5.61 -0.84 5.33
CA ARG A 114 5.32 -2.23 5.73
C ARG A 114 6.53 -2.89 6.39
N ASN A 115 7.71 -2.75 5.79
CA ASN A 115 8.95 -3.32 6.33
C ASN A 115 9.30 -2.71 7.69
N GLN A 116 9.11 -1.41 7.85
CA GLN A 116 9.30 -0.73 9.13
C GLN A 116 8.35 -1.27 10.19
N ALA A 117 7.07 -1.44 9.86
CA ALA A 117 6.07 -2.08 10.72
C ALA A 117 6.43 -3.52 11.11
N ALA A 118 7.00 -4.30 10.19
CA ALA A 118 7.38 -5.69 10.43
C ALA A 118 8.65 -5.85 11.29
N HIS A 119 9.67 -5.03 11.06
CA HIS A 119 11.01 -5.26 11.62
C HIS A 119 11.26 -4.60 12.97
N LEU A 120 10.34 -3.75 13.44
CA LEU A 120 10.49 -3.03 14.69
C LEU A 120 9.29 -3.40 15.60
N PRO A 121 9.40 -4.46 16.42
CA PRO A 121 8.31 -4.91 17.28
C PRO A 121 8.04 -3.94 18.45
N ASP A 122 9.05 -3.17 18.84
CA ASP A 122 9.02 -2.30 20.03
C ASP A 122 8.53 -0.87 19.76
N PHE A 123 8.40 -0.42 18.49
CA PHE A 123 7.78 0.89 18.21
C PHE A 123 6.26 0.76 18.19
N SER A 124 5.60 1.74 18.79
CA SER A 124 4.14 1.72 18.86
C SER A 124 3.57 2.17 17.52
N LEU A 125 2.68 1.36 16.98
CA LEU A 125 1.81 1.77 15.88
C LEU A 125 0.43 2.00 16.48
N ASN A 126 -0.16 3.14 16.16
CA ASN A 126 -1.51 3.46 16.58
C ASN A 126 -2.53 3.14 15.46
N GLN A 127 -3.81 3.20 15.81
CA GLN A 127 -4.91 2.86 14.91
C GLN A 127 -5.02 3.84 13.73
N ASP A 128 -4.74 5.13 13.95
CA ASP A 128 -4.78 6.17 12.91
C ASP A 128 -3.70 5.96 11.85
N GLU A 129 -2.48 5.70 12.28
CA GLU A 129 -1.35 5.34 11.41
C GLU A 129 -1.66 4.10 10.55
N ALA A 130 -2.28 3.09 11.16
CA ALA A 130 -2.74 1.93 10.41
C ALA A 130 -3.84 2.30 9.42
N ASP A 131 -4.88 3.02 9.82
CA ASP A 131 -5.98 3.38 8.91
C ASP A 131 -5.48 4.16 7.69
N ARG A 132 -4.56 5.11 7.88
CA ARG A 132 -3.90 5.84 6.80
C ARG A 132 -3.18 4.90 5.83
N TYR A 133 -2.40 3.95 6.34
CA TYR A 133 -1.78 2.93 5.50
C TYR A 133 -2.80 2.04 4.78
N LEU A 134 -3.88 1.64 5.47
CA LEU A 134 -4.95 0.84 4.88
C LEU A 134 -5.63 1.56 3.70
N GLN A 135 -5.87 2.86 3.84
CA GLN A 135 -6.39 3.71 2.76
C GLN A 135 -5.42 3.77 1.58
N LEU A 136 -4.12 3.95 1.82
CA LEU A 136 -3.09 3.92 0.76
C LEU A 136 -3.10 2.57 0.01
N ALA A 137 -3.22 1.46 0.74
CA ALA A 137 -3.31 0.12 0.15
C ALA A 137 -4.56 -0.04 -0.73
N ALA A 138 -5.73 0.38 -0.23
CA ALA A 138 -6.97 0.36 -1.00
C ALA A 138 -6.85 1.19 -2.30
N ARG A 139 -6.30 2.41 -2.21
CA ARG A 139 -6.08 3.30 -3.36
C ARG A 139 -5.13 2.71 -4.39
N MET A 140 -4.01 2.13 -3.96
CA MET A 140 -3.07 1.46 -4.86
C MET A 140 -3.72 0.26 -5.55
N SER A 141 -4.48 -0.56 -4.81
CA SER A 141 -5.22 -1.68 -5.39
C SER A 141 -6.27 -1.23 -6.41
N GLU A 142 -6.99 -0.13 -6.14
CA GLU A 142 -7.92 0.47 -7.09
C GLU A 142 -7.21 0.96 -8.36
N LEU A 143 -6.08 1.65 -8.22
CA LEU A 143 -5.26 2.09 -9.36
C LEU A 143 -4.85 0.89 -10.23
N ILE A 144 -4.34 -0.18 -9.60
CA ILE A 144 -3.90 -1.39 -10.29
C ILE A 144 -5.06 -2.11 -10.99
N LEU A 145 -6.20 -2.29 -10.31
CA LEU A 145 -7.32 -3.05 -10.87
C LEU A 145 -8.01 -2.33 -12.03
N ASN A 146 -7.83 -1.02 -12.14
CA ASN A 146 -8.42 -0.21 -13.21
C ASN A 146 -7.47 -0.03 -14.41
N VAL A 147 -6.42 -0.84 -14.48
CA VAL A 147 -5.48 -0.91 -15.61
C VAL A 147 -6.08 -1.57 -16.88
N GLU A 148 -7.38 -1.93 -16.85
CA GLU A 148 -8.14 -2.46 -17.99
C GLU A 148 -9.49 -1.71 -18.10
N GLY A 149 -9.98 -1.30 -19.28
CA GLY A 149 -9.70 -1.84 -20.62
C GLY A 149 -8.97 -0.98 -21.64
#